data_AF-A0A7S3FM52-F1
#
_entry.id   AF-A0A7S3FM52-F1
#
_cell.length_a   1.000
_cell.length_b   1.000
_cell.length_c   1.000
_cell.angle_alpha   90.00
_cell.angle_beta   90.00
_cell.angle_gamma   90.00
#
_symmetry.space_group_name_H-M   'P 1'
#
loop_
_entity.id
_entity.type
_entity.pdbx_description
1 polymer ?
#
loop_
_entity_poly.entity_id
_entity_poly.type
_entity_poly.pdbx_seq_one_letter_code
_entity_poly.pdbx_strand_id
1 'polypeptide(L)'
;SDAPLKVCLADDEVESETGYLRIQLEQDLDLVYDEKSRRGEALDRALEAAAETIEHGDFEFLRRPRGGQGQPRFFSSSLSDLPADDAAGTLADPVLLELYARSGGAGERSAPILRYEPTSDTGFESESVSLQLDVLASVPRGARFDEGTRAAVLARLLSQLKRSKGEILARPSERVFRYLHFHPPPLGHTVTLLYPDASPEAEDAMALRRRGLHALLLLPLDRPLLRISNALSFGGPGRFPGKLLSVHESLGGSGVEGGRRSMVSGPYCYFHYMQDRFDDAGWGCAYRSLQTIVSWFVLNDYTRDSVPGHREIQETLVGLGDKPSTFVGSKQWIGAIEISFILDSLLGVSSKVLTFNSGEEIPTRAREIARHFETQGTPVMIGGGVLAYTLLGIDYNDQTGECAFLILDPHYTEDEDLGKIGAGAWCGWKRLGDQAAAGGDPFVKNAF
;
A
#
# COMPACT_ATOMS: atom_id res chain seq x y z
N SER A 1 6.50 39.07 -14.07
CA SER A 1 7.27 38.06 -14.81
C SER A 1 6.65 36.72 -14.50
N ASP A 2 5.67 36.33 -15.32
CA ASP A 2 4.99 35.04 -15.23
C ASP A 2 5.95 33.93 -15.66
N ALA A 3 6.45 33.19 -14.68
CA ALA A 3 7.02 31.87 -14.91
C ALA A 3 6.01 30.85 -14.36
N PRO A 4 5.49 29.92 -15.16
CA PRO A 4 4.56 28.91 -14.66
C PRO A 4 5.28 28.02 -13.64
N LEU A 5 4.58 27.75 -12.52
CA LEU A 5 4.95 26.74 -11.54
C LEU A 5 5.16 25.39 -12.27
N LYS A 6 6.42 25.00 -12.45
CA LYS A 6 6.78 23.64 -12.83
C LYS A 6 6.41 22.73 -11.65
N VAL A 7 5.32 21.99 -11.79
CA VAL A 7 5.07 20.81 -10.98
C VAL A 7 6.01 19.74 -11.52
N CYS A 8 7.15 19.54 -10.85
CA CYS A 8 8.02 18.40 -11.11
C CYS A 8 7.33 17.15 -10.53
N LEU A 9 6.70 16.38 -11.41
CA LEU A 9 6.45 14.97 -11.16
C LEU A 9 7.79 14.23 -11.33
N ALA A 10 7.96 13.16 -10.55
CA ALA A 10 9.18 12.41 -10.27
C ALA A 10 10.18 12.23 -11.43
N ASP A 11 11.44 12.03 -11.02
CA ASP A 11 12.62 11.65 -11.82
C ASP A 11 13.55 12.79 -12.23
N ASP A 12 14.23 13.34 -11.23
CA ASP A 12 15.68 13.50 -11.28
C ASP A 12 16.22 12.83 -10.00
N GLU A 13 17.30 12.07 -10.08
CA GLU A 13 18.08 11.57 -8.93
C GLU A 13 18.75 12.75 -8.18
N VAL A 14 17.94 13.69 -7.69
CA VAL A 14 18.30 14.56 -6.59
C VAL A 14 17.98 13.74 -5.36
N GLU A 15 19.02 13.31 -4.62
CA GLU A 15 18.82 12.80 -3.27
C GLU A 15 17.87 13.74 -2.55
N SER A 16 16.64 13.28 -2.25
CA SER A 16 15.65 14.10 -1.58
C SER A 16 16.29 14.73 -0.35
N GLU A 17 16.40 16.06 -0.30
CA GLU A 17 16.95 16.78 0.86
C GLU A 17 16.15 16.51 2.14
N THR A 18 14.98 15.89 2.02
CA THR A 18 14.11 15.45 3.10
C THR A 18 14.35 13.98 3.44
N GLY A 19 14.48 13.69 4.73
CA GLY A 19 14.45 12.34 5.28
C GLY A 19 13.37 12.17 6.36
N TYR A 20 13.20 10.94 6.82
CA TYR A 20 12.11 10.55 7.72
C TYR A 20 12.63 9.83 8.97
N LEU A 21 12.16 10.29 10.12
CA LEU A 21 12.34 9.66 11.43
C LEU A 21 11.00 9.07 11.88
N ARG A 22 11.01 7.89 12.47
CA ARG A 22 9.83 7.25 13.05
C ARG A 22 10.04 7.04 14.54
N ILE A 23 9.07 7.41 15.36
CA ILE A 23 9.13 7.30 16.82
C ILE A 23 7.85 6.65 17.30
N GLN A 24 7.98 5.56 18.05
CA GLN A 24 6.84 4.79 18.57
C GLN A 24 6.81 4.83 20.09
N LEU A 25 5.60 4.94 20.65
CA LEU A 25 5.37 4.87 22.09
C LEU A 25 4.03 4.17 22.35
N GLU A 26 4.08 3.05 23.05
CA GLU A 26 2.88 2.35 23.52
C GLU A 26 2.43 2.92 24.87
N GLN A 27 1.12 3.14 25.01
CA GLN A 27 0.50 3.68 26.22
C GLN A 27 -0.72 2.83 26.57
N ASP A 28 -0.69 2.20 27.72
CA ASP A 28 -1.84 1.50 28.28
C ASP A 28 -2.63 2.48 29.14
N LEU A 29 -3.86 2.77 28.71
CA LEU A 29 -4.77 3.66 29.42
C LEU A 29 -5.70 2.80 30.27
N ASP A 30 -5.45 2.78 31.58
CA ASP A 30 -6.29 2.05 32.53
C ASP A 30 -7.47 2.93 32.99
N LEU A 31 -8.67 2.47 32.66
CA LEU A 31 -9.92 3.16 32.98
C LEU A 31 -10.61 2.42 34.11
N VAL A 32 -10.87 3.13 35.21
CA VAL A 32 -11.67 2.66 36.34
C VAL A 32 -12.85 3.60 36.53
N TYR A 33 -14.07 3.05 36.51
CA TYR A 33 -15.31 3.82 36.65
C TYR A 33 -16.42 2.98 37.29
N ASP A 34 -17.33 3.64 37.99
CA ASP A 34 -18.49 3.08 38.69
C ASP A 34 -19.71 2.89 37.78
N GLU A 35 -19.89 3.78 36.80
CA GLU A 35 -20.98 3.70 35.80
C GLU A 35 -20.46 3.90 34.38
N LYS A 36 -21.05 3.20 33.40
CA LYS A 36 -20.68 3.33 31.97
C LYS A 36 -20.78 4.77 31.43
N SER A 37 -21.69 5.58 31.99
CA SER A 37 -21.84 7.02 31.69
C SER A 37 -20.56 7.80 31.99
N ARG A 38 -19.76 7.34 32.97
CA ARG A 38 -18.54 7.99 33.47
C ARG A 38 -17.25 7.46 32.84
N ARG A 39 -17.36 6.50 31.90
CA ARG A 39 -16.22 6.02 31.11
C ARG A 39 -15.44 7.17 30.45
N GLY A 40 -16.14 8.20 29.96
CA GLY A 40 -15.51 9.37 29.35
C GLY A 40 -14.62 10.16 30.33
N GLU A 41 -15.06 10.33 31.57
CA GLU A 41 -14.27 10.99 32.62
C GLU A 41 -13.06 10.14 33.03
N ALA A 42 -13.21 8.82 33.08
CA ALA A 42 -12.09 7.91 33.36
C ALA A 42 -11.03 7.96 32.25
N LEU A 43 -11.46 8.02 30.99
CA LEU A 43 -10.55 8.21 29.86
C LEU A 43 -9.81 9.55 29.94
N ASP A 44 -10.49 10.63 30.31
CA ASP A 44 -9.85 11.95 30.47
C ASP A 44 -8.73 11.92 31.51
N ARG A 45 -8.98 11.32 32.68
CA ARG A 45 -7.96 11.15 33.71
C ARG A 45 -6.78 10.30 33.23
N ALA A 46 -7.04 9.21 32.53
CA ALA A 46 -5.99 8.33 32.01
C ALA A 46 -5.12 9.06 30.95
N LEU A 47 -5.75 9.82 30.06
CA LEU A 47 -5.05 10.63 29.05
C LEU A 47 -4.23 11.77 29.68
N GLU A 48 -4.76 12.43 30.71
CA GLU A 48 -4.04 13.46 31.46
C GLU A 48 -2.80 12.89 32.16
N ALA A 49 -2.93 11.75 32.85
CA ALA A 49 -1.80 11.10 33.52
C ALA A 49 -0.70 10.65 32.52
N ALA A 50 -1.11 10.08 31.39
CA ALA A 50 -0.19 9.73 30.31
C ALA A 50 0.47 10.98 29.69
N ALA A 51 -0.27 12.08 29.54
CA ALA A 51 0.27 13.34 29.03
C ALA A 51 1.30 13.95 30.00
N GLU A 52 1.04 13.95 31.31
CA GLU A 52 1.98 14.41 32.33
C GLU A 52 3.30 13.63 32.28
N THR A 53 3.21 12.31 32.07
CA THR A 53 4.38 11.43 31.92
C THR A 53 5.22 11.79 30.70
N ILE A 54 4.57 12.12 29.57
CA ILE A 54 5.28 12.54 28.35
C ILE A 54 5.82 13.98 28.46
N GLU A 55 5.11 14.89 29.12
CA GLU A 55 5.49 16.31 29.29
C GLU A 55 6.68 16.49 30.24
N HIS A 56 6.74 15.70 31.32
CA HIS A 56 7.77 15.82 32.36
C HIS A 56 8.80 14.69 32.32
N GLY A 57 8.66 13.73 31.40
CA GLY A 57 9.58 12.63 31.25
C GLY A 57 10.92 13.08 30.65
N ASP A 58 12.02 12.63 31.26
CA ASP A 58 13.35 12.78 30.69
C ASP A 58 13.59 11.64 29.67
N PHE A 59 13.26 11.91 28.40
CA PHE A 59 13.38 10.93 27.32
C PHE A 59 14.68 11.09 26.54
N GLU A 60 15.32 9.95 26.29
CA GLU A 60 16.39 9.81 25.31
C GLU A 60 15.91 9.01 24.10
N PHE A 61 16.49 9.30 22.95
CA PHE A 61 16.15 8.67 21.69
C PHE A 61 17.30 7.77 21.26
N LEU A 62 17.03 6.47 21.15
CA LEU A 62 18.00 5.47 20.74
C LEU A 62 17.70 4.95 19.35
N ARG A 63 18.74 4.90 18.52
CA ARG A 63 18.71 4.26 17.22
C ARG A 63 19.29 2.86 17.34
N ARG A 64 18.62 1.86 16.78
CA ARG A 64 19.19 0.53 16.56
C ARG A 64 19.79 0.43 15.15
N PRO A 65 21.03 -0.09 15.01
CA PRO A 65 21.60 -0.37 13.70
C PRO A 65 20.75 -1.39 12.93
N ARG A 66 20.63 -1.24 11.61
CA ARG A 66 19.99 -2.25 10.74
C ARG A 66 20.66 -3.62 10.89
N GLY A 67 19.85 -4.69 10.81
CA GLY A 67 20.31 -6.08 10.87
C GLY A 67 20.52 -6.65 12.28
N GLY A 68 20.21 -5.89 13.34
CA GLY A 68 20.24 -6.37 14.73
C GLY A 68 21.64 -6.67 15.29
N GLN A 69 22.69 -6.56 14.48
CA GLN A 69 24.09 -6.75 14.87
C GLN A 69 24.71 -5.41 15.28
N GLY A 70 24.28 -4.88 16.43
CA GLY A 70 24.89 -3.69 17.02
C GLY A 70 24.15 -3.18 18.25
N GLN A 71 24.87 -2.56 19.18
CA GLN A 71 24.24 -1.96 20.35
C GLN A 71 23.45 -0.71 19.96
N PRO A 72 22.28 -0.46 20.58
CA PRO A 72 21.55 0.80 20.42
C PRO A 72 22.45 1.99 20.77
N ARG A 73 22.35 3.08 20.00
CA ARG A 73 23.13 4.30 20.22
C ARG A 73 22.20 5.51 20.36
N PHE A 74 22.56 6.44 21.24
CA PHE A 74 21.85 7.72 21.34
C PHE A 74 21.91 8.47 20.01
N PHE A 75 20.77 8.96 19.56
CA PHE A 75 20.65 9.72 18.33
C PHE A 75 20.67 11.24 18.63
N SER A 76 21.69 11.93 18.11
CA SER A 76 21.87 13.39 18.21
C SER A 76 22.57 14.00 16.99
N SER A 77 22.75 13.20 15.94
CA SER A 77 23.38 13.57 14.67
C SER A 77 22.33 13.93 13.62
N SER A 78 22.76 14.14 12.37
CA SER A 78 21.86 14.26 11.22
C SER A 78 21.66 12.90 10.52
N LEU A 79 20.70 12.83 9.59
CA LEU A 79 20.54 11.67 8.71
C LEU A 79 21.68 11.56 7.69
N SER A 80 22.27 12.68 7.29
CA SER A 80 23.43 12.73 6.40
C SER A 80 24.71 12.16 7.05
N ASP A 81 24.79 12.12 8.38
CA ASP A 81 25.93 11.56 9.11
C ASP A 81 25.86 10.03 9.26
N LEU A 82 24.77 9.41 8.78
CA LEU A 82 24.58 7.97 8.90
C LEU A 82 25.44 7.20 7.89
N PRO A 83 25.97 5.99 8.25
CA PRO A 83 26.74 5.16 7.32
C PRO A 83 25.93 4.82 6.07
N ALA A 84 26.59 4.67 4.90
CA ALA A 84 25.95 4.39 3.62
C ALA A 84 25.12 3.08 3.61
N ASP A 85 25.60 2.03 4.29
CA ASP A 85 24.85 0.76 4.47
C ASP A 85 23.56 0.92 5.29
N ASP A 86 23.39 2.09 5.91
CA ASP A 86 22.38 2.47 6.88
C ASP A 86 21.63 3.73 6.45
N ALA A 87 21.70 4.11 5.15
CA ALA A 87 21.08 5.28 4.50
C ALA A 87 19.54 5.27 4.51
N ALA A 88 18.94 4.49 5.41
CA ALA A 88 17.55 4.55 5.84
C ALA A 88 17.23 5.96 6.35
N GLY A 89 15.99 6.37 6.17
CA GLY A 89 15.51 7.74 6.25
C GLY A 89 14.74 8.14 5.01
N THR A 90 14.38 7.20 4.13
CA THR A 90 13.40 7.43 3.07
C THR A 90 12.00 7.27 3.64
N LEU A 91 10.97 7.63 2.87
CA LEU A 91 9.60 7.41 3.30
C LEU A 91 9.28 5.91 3.43
N ALA A 92 9.81 5.06 2.55
CA ALA A 92 9.59 3.62 2.59
C ALA A 92 10.34 2.93 3.74
N ASP A 93 11.47 3.50 4.17
CA ASP A 93 12.28 2.99 5.27
C ASP A 93 12.80 4.13 6.15
N PRO A 94 11.97 4.66 7.07
CA PRO A 94 12.35 5.73 7.98
C PRO A 94 13.25 5.21 9.09
N VAL A 95 14.10 6.08 9.65
CA VAL A 95 14.92 5.71 10.80
C VAL A 95 14.06 5.61 12.05
N LEU A 96 13.92 4.40 12.59
CA LEU A 96 13.23 4.16 13.85
C LEU A 96 14.09 4.63 15.04
N LEU A 97 13.52 5.50 15.87
CA LEU A 97 14.08 5.93 17.14
C LEU A 97 13.21 5.37 18.28
N GLU A 98 13.82 4.56 19.13
CA GLU A 98 13.21 4.04 20.34
C GLU A 98 13.29 5.08 21.46
N LEU A 99 12.16 5.32 22.10
CA LEU A 99 12.05 6.27 23.20
C LEU A 99 12.37 5.57 24.53
N TYR A 100 13.33 6.11 25.29
CA TYR A 100 13.71 5.57 26.59
C TYR A 100 13.60 6.64 27.67
N ALA A 101 12.77 6.39 28.68
CA ALA A 101 12.71 7.24 29.87
C ALA A 101 13.94 6.97 30.76
N ARG A 102 14.67 8.01 31.14
CA ARG A 102 15.74 7.91 32.14
C ARG A 102 15.11 7.71 33.51
N SER A 103 15.43 6.61 34.17
CA SER A 103 15.01 6.29 35.54
C SER A 103 15.73 7.12 36.63
N GLY A 104 16.20 8.32 36.28
CA GLY A 104 17.15 9.11 37.08
C GLY A 104 16.80 10.59 37.17
N GLY A 105 15.53 10.93 37.35
CA GLY A 105 15.16 12.29 37.76
C GLY A 105 15.69 12.57 39.18
N ALA A 106 16.33 13.73 39.37
CA ALA A 106 16.81 14.25 40.65
C ALA A 106 15.66 14.73 41.58
N GLY A 107 14.49 14.09 41.50
CA GLY A 107 13.37 14.31 42.42
C GLY A 107 13.47 13.40 43.64
N GLU A 108 12.88 13.81 44.76
CA GLU A 108 12.77 12.97 45.96
C GLU A 108 12.20 11.60 45.59
N ARG A 109 13.01 10.55 45.78
CA ARG A 109 12.59 9.17 45.56
C ARG A 109 11.61 8.78 46.65
N SER A 110 10.32 8.94 46.38
CA SER A 110 9.27 8.39 47.21
C SER A 110 9.16 6.88 46.96
N ALA A 111 9.01 6.11 48.03
CA ALA A 111 8.68 4.69 47.91
C ALA A 111 7.34 4.54 47.13
N PRO A 112 7.16 3.49 46.31
CA PRO A 112 5.89 3.27 45.64
C PRO A 112 4.78 3.17 46.69
N ILE A 113 3.82 4.08 46.64
CA ILE A 113 2.65 4.06 47.52
C ILE A 113 1.61 3.18 46.84
N LEU A 114 1.42 1.97 47.37
CA LEU A 114 0.28 1.15 47.02
C LEU A 114 -0.96 1.73 47.70
N ARG A 115 -1.81 2.41 46.92
CA ARG A 115 -3.10 2.91 47.42
C ARG A 115 -4.17 1.85 47.14
N TYR A 116 -4.61 1.17 48.19
CA TYR A 116 -5.75 0.26 48.12
C TYR A 116 -7.01 1.03 48.56
N GLU A 117 -7.91 1.28 47.62
CA GLU A 117 -9.23 1.86 47.90
C GLU A 117 -10.29 0.76 47.76
N PRO A 118 -10.83 0.24 48.87
CA PRO A 118 -11.95 -0.69 48.80
C PRO A 118 -13.16 0.08 48.24
N THR A 119 -13.61 -0.34 47.06
CA THR A 119 -14.82 0.21 46.44
C THR A 119 -16.03 -0.14 47.31
N SER A 120 -17.03 0.74 47.39
CA SER A 120 -18.32 0.47 48.04
C SER A 120 -19.00 -0.77 47.44
N ASP A 121 -20.03 -1.32 48.09
CA ASP A 121 -20.84 -2.48 47.63
C ASP A 121 -21.50 -2.32 46.23
N THR A 122 -21.24 -1.21 45.56
CA THR A 122 -21.59 -0.90 44.17
C THR A 122 -20.47 -1.39 43.24
N GLY A 123 -20.77 -2.31 42.32
CA GLY A 123 -19.79 -2.82 41.36
C GLY A 123 -19.11 -1.71 40.56
N PHE A 124 -17.81 -1.87 40.27
CA PHE A 124 -17.05 -1.01 39.37
C PHE A 124 -16.71 -1.78 38.09
N GLU A 125 -16.51 -1.05 36.99
CA GLU A 125 -15.93 -1.56 35.77
C GLU A 125 -14.47 -1.09 35.68
N SER A 126 -13.61 -1.98 35.18
CA SER A 126 -12.21 -1.69 34.89
C SER A 126 -11.89 -2.22 33.51
N GLU A 127 -11.22 -1.42 32.70
CA GLU A 127 -10.73 -1.83 31.39
C GLU A 127 -9.40 -1.15 31.08
N SER A 128 -8.62 -1.76 30.18
CA SER A 128 -7.38 -1.18 29.67
C SER A 128 -7.50 -0.97 28.16
N VAL A 129 -7.09 0.20 27.69
CA VAL A 129 -7.06 0.56 26.27
C VAL A 129 -5.61 0.78 25.86
N SER A 130 -5.09 -0.09 25.01
CA SER A 130 -3.74 0.05 24.44
C SER A 130 -3.77 1.04 23.28
N LEU A 131 -2.97 2.10 23.41
CA LEU A 131 -2.80 3.15 22.41
C LEU A 131 -1.35 3.18 21.93
N GLN A 132 -1.15 2.83 20.67
CA GLN A 132 0.13 2.89 19.98
C GLN A 132 0.26 4.25 19.29
N LEU A 133 1.03 5.14 19.92
CA LEU A 133 1.47 6.41 19.33
C LEU A 133 2.58 6.12 18.31
N ASP A 134 2.51 6.76 17.16
CA ASP A 134 3.48 6.57 16.07
C ASP A 134 3.66 7.89 15.32
N VAL A 135 4.83 8.50 15.46
CA VAL A 135 5.17 9.79 14.86
C VAL A 135 6.15 9.54 13.73
N LEU A 136 5.71 9.86 12.51
CA LEU A 136 6.55 9.94 11.32
C LEU A 136 6.92 11.41 11.05
N ALA A 137 8.13 11.79 11.42
CA ALA A 137 8.65 13.14 11.28
C ALA A 137 9.47 13.29 10.00
N SER A 138 9.09 14.25 9.15
CA SER A 138 9.86 14.69 8.00
C SER A 138 10.87 15.76 8.46
N VAL A 139 12.15 15.55 8.17
CA VAL A 139 13.25 16.43 8.58
C VAL A 139 14.25 16.63 7.43
N PRO A 140 14.90 17.79 7.29
CA PRO A 140 16.01 17.93 6.36
C PRO A 140 17.13 16.95 6.72
N ARG A 141 17.74 16.28 5.73
CA ARG A 141 18.73 15.21 5.99
C ARG A 141 19.95 15.70 6.75
N GLY A 142 20.39 16.93 6.49
CA GLY A 142 21.50 17.57 7.19
C GLY A 142 21.13 18.22 8.53
N ALA A 143 19.85 18.26 8.91
CA ALA A 143 19.43 18.81 10.20
C ALA A 143 19.82 17.85 11.33
N ARG A 144 20.40 18.40 12.40
CA ARG A 144 20.76 17.62 13.60
C ARG A 144 19.53 17.36 14.44
N PHE A 145 19.48 16.18 15.06
CA PHE A 145 18.45 15.83 16.04
C PHE A 145 18.74 16.46 17.41
N ASP A 146 18.58 17.77 17.46
CA ASP A 146 18.84 18.63 18.62
C ASP A 146 17.65 18.73 19.58
N GLU A 147 17.79 19.52 20.64
CA GLU A 147 16.75 19.74 21.66
C GLU A 147 15.44 20.27 21.06
N GLY A 148 15.51 21.16 20.07
CA GLY A 148 14.33 21.69 19.38
C GLY A 148 13.57 20.63 18.61
N THR A 149 14.29 19.78 17.86
CA THR A 149 13.70 18.67 17.12
C THR A 149 13.11 17.62 18.06
N ARG A 150 13.80 17.31 19.16
CA ARG A 150 13.32 16.42 20.24
C ARG A 150 12.01 16.94 20.83
N ALA A 151 11.96 18.22 21.20
CA ALA A 151 10.76 18.86 21.74
C ALA A 151 9.59 18.83 20.74
N ALA A 152 9.86 19.04 19.45
CA ALA A 152 8.84 18.96 18.41
C ALA A 152 8.25 17.54 18.28
N VAL A 153 9.08 16.49 18.34
CA VAL A 153 8.62 15.09 18.33
C VAL A 153 7.77 14.77 19.55
N LEU A 154 8.21 15.15 20.76
CA LEU A 154 7.44 14.95 21.99
C LEU A 154 6.10 15.69 21.94
N ALA A 155 6.08 16.92 21.43
CA ALA A 155 4.84 17.68 21.23
C ALA A 155 3.88 16.98 20.24
N ARG A 156 4.40 16.24 19.25
CA ARG A 156 3.56 15.43 18.35
C ARG A 156 3.00 14.19 19.02
N LEU A 157 3.79 13.48 19.85
CA LEU A 157 3.28 12.37 20.67
C LEU A 157 2.16 12.85 21.60
N LEU A 158 2.35 13.98 22.28
CA LEU A 158 1.32 14.60 23.11
C LEU A 158 0.07 14.99 22.32
N SER A 159 0.25 15.57 21.13
CA SER A 159 -0.87 15.91 20.28
C SER A 159 -1.63 14.66 19.81
N GLN A 160 -0.95 13.55 19.55
CA GLN A 160 -1.60 12.29 19.18
C GLN A 160 -2.40 11.74 20.37
N LEU A 161 -1.77 11.65 21.55
CA LEU A 161 -2.42 11.21 22.78
C LEU A 161 -3.71 12.01 23.04
N LYS A 162 -3.64 13.34 23.05
CA LYS A 162 -4.80 14.23 23.30
C LYS A 162 -5.89 14.10 22.23
N ARG A 163 -5.52 13.85 20.97
CA ARG A 163 -6.48 13.69 19.85
C ARG A 163 -7.12 12.30 19.80
N SER A 164 -6.59 11.31 20.51
CA SER A 164 -7.11 9.94 20.49
C SER A 164 -8.50 9.80 21.12
N LYS A 165 -8.83 10.68 22.09
CA LYS A 165 -10.09 10.68 22.86
C LYS A 165 -11.33 10.45 21.99
N GLY A 166 -11.48 11.24 20.93
CA GLY A 166 -12.69 11.19 20.08
C GLY A 166 -12.90 9.82 19.45
N GLU A 167 -11.84 9.18 18.97
CA GLU A 167 -11.93 7.88 18.32
C GLU A 167 -12.14 6.73 19.33
N ILE A 168 -11.51 6.82 20.51
CA ILE A 168 -11.68 5.85 21.61
C ILE A 168 -13.11 5.89 22.17
N LEU A 169 -13.69 7.09 22.30
CA LEU A 169 -15.08 7.24 22.73
C LEU A 169 -16.08 6.80 21.66
N ALA A 170 -15.79 7.04 20.39
CA ALA A 170 -16.62 6.59 19.28
C ALA A 170 -16.66 5.06 19.13
N ARG A 171 -15.69 4.34 19.72
CA ARG A 171 -15.54 2.88 19.62
C ARG A 171 -15.32 2.21 20.97
N PRO A 172 -16.34 2.18 21.84
CA PRO A 172 -16.22 1.64 23.19
C PRO A 172 -16.01 0.12 23.25
N SER A 173 -16.19 -0.61 22.15
CA SER A 173 -15.91 -2.06 22.06
C SER A 173 -14.46 -2.38 21.70
N GLU A 174 -13.73 -1.43 21.13
CA GLU A 174 -12.34 -1.62 20.71
C GLU A 174 -11.40 -1.38 21.89
N ARG A 175 -10.30 -2.13 21.96
CA ARG A 175 -9.32 -2.04 23.06
C ARG A 175 -7.92 -1.67 22.59
N VAL A 176 -7.64 -1.80 21.31
CA VAL A 176 -6.32 -1.49 20.73
C VAL A 176 -6.50 -0.44 19.64
N PHE A 177 -5.73 0.64 19.73
CA PHE A 177 -5.73 1.73 18.77
C PHE A 177 -4.30 2.03 18.33
N ARG A 178 -4.10 2.27 17.04
CA ARG A 178 -2.78 2.56 16.46
C ARG A 178 -2.84 3.71 15.48
N TYR A 179 -1.83 4.57 15.54
CA TYR A 179 -1.62 5.56 14.49
C TYR A 179 -1.01 4.91 13.25
N LEU A 180 -1.62 5.18 12.10
CA LEU A 180 -1.19 4.70 10.80
C LEU A 180 -0.83 5.89 9.90
N HIS A 181 0.19 5.71 9.08
CA HIS A 181 0.69 6.72 8.15
C HIS A 181 0.26 6.40 6.72
N PHE A 182 -0.18 7.41 5.99
CA PHE A 182 -0.66 7.31 4.61
C PHE A 182 0.11 8.28 3.75
N HIS A 183 0.31 7.96 2.47
CA HIS A 183 0.85 8.90 1.49
C HIS A 183 -0.03 8.93 0.22
N PRO A 184 -1.24 9.50 0.29
CA PRO A 184 -2.12 9.57 -0.87
C PRO A 184 -1.45 10.38 -2.00
N PRO A 185 -1.31 9.84 -3.22
CA PRO A 185 -0.63 10.53 -4.31
C PRO A 185 -1.13 11.96 -4.59
N PRO A 186 -2.44 12.27 -4.53
CA PRO A 186 -2.93 13.63 -4.73
C PRO A 186 -2.45 14.67 -3.72
N LEU A 187 -1.99 14.25 -2.52
CA LEU A 187 -1.55 15.16 -1.46
C LEU A 187 -0.06 15.51 -1.57
N GLY A 188 0.76 14.59 -2.06
CA GLY A 188 2.23 14.75 -2.08
C GLY A 188 2.89 14.82 -0.70
N HIS A 189 2.14 14.57 0.38
CA HIS A 189 2.65 14.56 1.76
C HIS A 189 1.97 13.47 2.58
N THR A 190 2.54 13.15 3.74
CA THR A 190 2.02 12.09 4.61
C THR A 190 0.86 12.59 5.48
N VAL A 191 -0.10 11.70 5.71
CA VAL A 191 -1.22 11.92 6.64
C VAL A 191 -1.18 10.83 7.69
N THR A 192 -1.41 11.21 8.95
CA THR A 192 -1.40 10.25 10.08
C THR A 192 -2.79 10.19 10.70
N LEU A 193 -3.37 8.99 10.78
CA LEU A 193 -4.74 8.76 11.26
C LEU A 193 -4.74 7.67 12.33
N LEU A 194 -5.57 7.87 13.36
CA LEU A 194 -5.82 6.83 14.35
C LEU A 194 -6.84 5.83 13.81
N TYR A 195 -6.51 4.55 13.93
CA TYR A 195 -7.38 3.43 13.62
C TYR A 195 -7.44 2.46 14.81
N PRO A 196 -8.60 1.87 15.12
CA PRO A 196 -8.66 0.69 15.97
C PRO A 196 -8.01 -0.51 15.28
N ASP A 197 -7.59 -1.51 16.05
CA ASP A 197 -7.29 -2.84 15.53
C ASP A 197 -8.60 -3.61 15.25
N ALA A 198 -9.36 -3.08 14.30
CA ALA A 198 -10.70 -3.54 13.99
C ALA A 198 -10.71 -4.77 13.08
N SER A 199 -11.73 -5.61 13.25
CA SER A 199 -12.08 -6.65 12.26
C SER A 199 -12.40 -6.02 10.88
N PRO A 200 -12.37 -6.79 9.78
CA PRO A 200 -12.78 -6.28 8.46
C PRO A 200 -14.15 -5.58 8.49
N GLU A 201 -15.13 -6.18 9.16
CA GLU A 201 -16.49 -5.66 9.27
C GLU A 201 -16.53 -4.33 10.04
N ALA A 202 -15.76 -4.24 11.13
CA ALA A 202 -15.64 -3.03 11.92
C ALA A 202 -14.90 -1.92 11.15
N GLU A 203 -13.91 -2.24 10.32
CA GLU A 203 -13.30 -1.27 9.41
C GLU A 203 -14.31 -0.78 8.35
N ASP A 204 -15.12 -1.67 7.77
CA ASP A 204 -16.11 -1.29 6.75
C ASP A 204 -17.18 -0.36 7.31
N ALA A 205 -17.57 -0.53 8.58
CA ALA A 205 -18.43 0.42 9.29
C ALA A 205 -17.83 1.84 9.39
N MET A 206 -16.51 2.00 9.19
CA MET A 206 -15.83 3.31 9.17
C MET A 206 -15.89 4.03 7.81
N ALA A 207 -16.64 3.51 6.82
CA ALA A 207 -16.74 4.11 5.48
C ALA A 207 -17.20 5.58 5.51
N LEU A 208 -18.17 5.95 6.36
CA LEU A 208 -18.65 7.33 6.46
C LEU A 208 -17.57 8.28 6.99
N ARG A 209 -16.77 7.82 7.97
CA ARG A 209 -15.62 8.56 8.49
C ARG A 209 -14.57 8.76 7.39
N ARG A 210 -14.22 7.69 6.66
CA ARG A 210 -13.27 7.78 5.54
C ARG A 210 -13.76 8.77 4.47
N ARG A 211 -15.05 8.74 4.11
CA ARG A 211 -15.64 9.73 3.19
C ARG A 211 -15.50 11.17 3.69
N GLY A 212 -15.72 11.41 4.98
CA GLY A 212 -15.49 12.72 5.60
C GLY A 212 -14.03 13.16 5.54
N LEU A 213 -13.09 12.24 5.79
CA LEU A 213 -11.65 12.51 5.66
C LEU A 213 -11.23 12.77 4.21
N HIS A 214 -11.77 12.03 3.25
CA HIS A 214 -11.54 12.31 1.83
C HIS A 214 -12.01 13.72 1.46
N ALA A 215 -13.20 14.13 1.89
CA ALA A 215 -13.71 15.47 1.65
C ALA A 215 -12.83 16.55 2.31
N LEU A 216 -12.40 16.33 3.55
CA LEU A 216 -11.53 17.25 4.29
C LEU A 216 -10.16 17.42 3.62
N LEU A 217 -9.62 16.35 3.06
CA LEU A 217 -8.31 16.31 2.42
C LEU A 217 -8.37 16.51 0.90
N LEU A 218 -9.55 16.80 0.34
CA LEU A 218 -9.76 16.94 -1.12
C LEU A 218 -9.31 15.71 -1.92
N LEU A 219 -9.43 14.52 -1.32
CA LEU A 219 -9.15 13.25 -1.98
C LEU A 219 -10.34 12.80 -2.82
N PRO A 220 -10.10 12.12 -3.96
CA PRO A 220 -11.19 11.63 -4.80
C PRO A 220 -11.99 10.55 -4.08
N LEU A 221 -13.28 10.45 -4.38
CA LEU A 221 -14.21 9.49 -3.76
C LEU A 221 -14.38 8.19 -4.58
N ASP A 222 -13.65 8.04 -5.67
CA ASP A 222 -13.73 6.92 -6.61
C ASP A 222 -12.86 5.72 -6.22
N ARG A 223 -11.94 5.89 -5.26
CA ARG A 223 -10.97 4.87 -4.83
C ARG A 223 -10.65 4.94 -3.33
N PRO A 224 -10.27 3.82 -2.69
CA PRO A 224 -9.80 3.82 -1.32
C PRO A 224 -8.39 4.42 -1.25
N LEU A 225 -8.18 5.41 -0.37
CA LEU A 225 -6.84 5.98 -0.12
C LEU A 225 -6.47 6.01 1.37
N LEU A 226 -7.43 5.71 2.25
CA LEU A 226 -7.30 5.82 3.70
C LEU A 226 -7.84 4.59 4.43
N ARG A 227 -7.95 3.42 3.79
CA ARG A 227 -8.18 2.13 4.49
C ARG A 227 -6.92 1.73 5.26
N ILE A 228 -7.04 0.94 6.34
CA ILE A 228 -5.90 0.44 7.13
C ILE A 228 -4.82 -0.16 6.21
N SER A 229 -5.25 -0.88 5.19
CA SER A 229 -4.36 -1.57 4.27
C SER A 229 -3.64 -0.59 3.29
N ASN A 230 -4.16 0.63 3.09
CA ASN A 230 -3.45 1.73 2.39
C ASN A 230 -2.31 2.36 3.21
N ALA A 231 -2.13 1.96 4.47
CA ALA A 231 -1.10 2.52 5.32
C ALA A 231 0.30 2.09 4.83
N LEU A 232 1.27 3.00 4.98
CA LEU A 232 2.68 2.74 4.75
C LEU A 232 3.14 1.57 5.63
N SER A 233 3.79 0.60 5.00
CA SER A 233 4.42 -0.52 5.68
C SER A 233 5.92 -0.25 5.80
N PHE A 234 6.46 -0.36 7.00
CA PHE A 234 7.89 -0.15 7.25
C PHE A 234 8.56 -1.45 7.72
N GLY A 235 9.70 -1.81 7.13
CA GLY A 235 10.59 -2.84 7.67
C GLY A 235 10.09 -4.29 7.62
N GLY A 236 9.06 -4.61 6.82
CA GLY A 236 8.58 -5.98 6.59
C GLY A 236 8.90 -6.48 5.18
N PRO A 237 8.93 -7.81 4.94
CA PRO A 237 8.86 -8.32 3.58
C PRO A 237 7.59 -7.76 2.93
N GLY A 238 7.69 -7.21 1.73
CA GLY A 238 6.53 -6.71 1.00
C GLY A 238 5.45 -7.81 0.89
N ARG A 239 4.18 -7.43 0.65
CA ARG A 239 3.05 -8.38 0.54
C ARG A 239 3.33 -9.54 -0.42
N PHE A 240 4.21 -9.33 -1.39
CA PHE A 240 4.63 -10.31 -2.38
C PHE A 240 6.16 -10.46 -2.36
N PRO A 241 6.72 -11.25 -1.43
CA PRO A 241 8.17 -11.41 -1.32
C PRO A 241 8.72 -12.08 -2.59
N GLY A 242 9.75 -11.47 -3.16
CA GLY A 242 10.41 -11.98 -4.36
C GLY A 242 9.65 -11.77 -5.66
N LYS A 243 8.56 -11.00 -5.69
CA LYS A 243 7.88 -10.60 -6.94
C LYS A 243 8.30 -9.18 -7.32
N LEU A 244 8.52 -8.94 -8.60
CA LEU A 244 8.74 -7.59 -9.11
C LEU A 244 7.46 -6.76 -9.11
N LEU A 245 7.58 -5.51 -8.66
CA LEU A 245 6.49 -4.53 -8.61
C LEU A 245 6.59 -3.57 -9.78
N SER A 246 5.43 -3.19 -10.33
CA SER A 246 5.27 -2.08 -11.29
C SER A 246 6.39 -1.98 -12.34
N VAL A 247 6.78 -3.11 -12.96
CA VAL A 247 7.95 -3.18 -13.85
C VAL A 247 7.95 -2.15 -14.98
N HIS A 248 6.77 -1.67 -15.36
CA HIS A 248 6.58 -0.63 -16.37
C HIS A 248 7.13 0.75 -15.98
N GLU A 249 7.31 1.05 -14.70
CA GLU A 249 7.81 2.34 -14.22
C GLU A 249 9.25 2.59 -14.68
N SER A 250 10.02 1.54 -14.94
CA SER A 250 11.39 1.63 -15.46
C SER A 250 11.50 1.89 -16.97
N LEU A 251 10.37 1.99 -17.68
CA LEU A 251 10.36 2.05 -19.14
C LEU A 251 10.38 3.48 -19.68
N GLY A 252 11.09 3.65 -20.80
CA GLY A 252 11.08 4.89 -21.57
C GLY A 252 9.75 5.18 -22.29
N GLY A 253 9.74 6.27 -23.04
CA GLY A 253 8.57 6.67 -23.85
C GLY A 253 8.23 5.67 -24.96
N SER A 254 6.97 5.68 -25.39
CA SER A 254 6.44 4.79 -26.45
C SER A 254 6.95 5.11 -27.86
N GLY A 255 7.47 6.33 -28.06
CA GLY A 255 7.82 6.88 -29.36
C GLY A 255 6.62 7.36 -30.19
N VAL A 256 5.41 7.44 -29.65
CA VAL A 256 4.25 8.06 -30.33
C VAL A 256 4.36 9.59 -30.20
N GLU A 257 4.62 10.27 -31.31
CA GLU A 257 4.74 11.74 -31.31
C GLU A 257 3.40 12.40 -30.99
N GLY A 258 3.38 13.33 -30.03
CA GLY A 258 2.16 14.04 -29.62
C GLY A 258 1.07 13.15 -28.98
N GLY A 259 1.41 11.91 -28.64
CA GLY A 259 0.49 10.97 -28.00
C GLY A 259 0.20 11.33 -26.53
N ARG A 260 -0.99 10.93 -26.06
CA ARG A 260 -1.35 10.96 -24.65
C ARG A 260 -1.24 9.56 -24.07
N ARG A 261 -0.40 9.41 -23.04
CA ARG A 261 -0.26 8.19 -22.25
C ARG A 261 -1.36 8.09 -21.20
N SER A 262 -2.12 7.01 -21.25
CA SER A 262 -3.10 6.62 -20.24
C SER A 262 -2.72 5.21 -19.75
N MET A 263 -2.34 5.08 -18.48
CA MET A 263 -1.70 3.87 -17.93
C MET A 263 -2.42 3.37 -16.67
N VAL A 264 -2.06 2.16 -16.25
CA VAL A 264 -2.43 1.59 -14.95
C VAL A 264 -2.15 2.61 -13.84
N SER A 265 -3.09 2.75 -12.91
CA SER A 265 -3.00 3.66 -11.78
C SER A 265 -2.84 2.83 -10.51
N GLY A 266 -1.64 2.85 -9.93
CA GLY A 266 -1.33 2.15 -8.69
C GLY A 266 -0.57 0.83 -8.92
N PRO A 267 0.03 0.29 -7.85
CA PRO A 267 0.97 -0.81 -7.95
C PRO A 267 0.33 -2.14 -8.31
N TYR A 268 1.11 -3.02 -8.94
CA TYR A 268 0.78 -4.42 -9.20
C TYR A 268 2.07 -5.27 -9.13
N CYS A 269 1.93 -6.59 -8.97
CA CYS A 269 3.02 -7.54 -9.10
C CYS A 269 3.06 -8.16 -10.48
N TYR A 270 4.25 -8.36 -11.03
CA TYR A 270 4.44 -9.10 -12.27
C TYR A 270 4.39 -10.61 -12.00
N PHE A 271 3.26 -11.23 -12.36
CA PHE A 271 3.15 -12.69 -12.36
C PHE A 271 3.48 -13.25 -13.75
N HIS A 272 4.36 -14.25 -13.79
CA HIS A 272 4.83 -14.90 -15.01
C HIS A 272 5.09 -16.40 -14.80
N TYR A 273 5.45 -17.10 -15.87
CA TYR A 273 5.72 -18.55 -15.84
C TYR A 273 6.81 -18.95 -14.84
N MET A 274 6.73 -20.21 -14.42
CA MET A 274 7.71 -20.87 -13.53
C MET A 274 7.76 -20.32 -12.11
N GLN A 275 6.92 -19.34 -11.79
CA GLN A 275 6.76 -18.82 -10.44
C GLN A 275 6.01 -19.79 -9.52
N ASP A 276 6.13 -19.58 -8.21
CA ASP A 276 5.42 -20.31 -7.16
C ASP A 276 5.72 -21.82 -7.15
N ARG A 277 6.89 -22.20 -7.70
CA ARG A 277 7.35 -23.59 -7.87
C ARG A 277 6.40 -24.43 -8.73
N PHE A 278 5.75 -23.79 -9.71
CA PHE A 278 4.78 -24.43 -10.57
C PHE A 278 5.14 -24.24 -12.05
N ASP A 279 5.27 -25.36 -12.79
CA ASP A 279 5.54 -25.35 -14.23
C ASP A 279 4.22 -25.22 -15.01
N ASP A 280 3.91 -23.97 -15.34
CA ASP A 280 2.79 -23.59 -16.18
C ASP A 280 3.19 -23.14 -17.59
N ALA A 281 4.43 -23.43 -17.99
CA ALA A 281 4.93 -23.06 -19.30
C ALA A 281 4.06 -23.68 -20.41
N GLY A 282 3.63 -22.83 -21.35
CA GLY A 282 2.77 -23.20 -22.48
C GLY A 282 1.27 -23.21 -22.20
N TRP A 283 0.82 -23.02 -20.95
CA TRP A 283 -0.62 -23.01 -20.66
C TRP A 283 -1.12 -22.05 -19.58
N GLY A 284 -0.24 -21.49 -18.76
CA GLY A 284 -0.61 -20.63 -17.65
C GLY A 284 -0.83 -19.16 -17.99
N CYS A 285 -0.66 -18.71 -19.24
CA CYS A 285 -0.52 -17.28 -19.57
C CYS A 285 -1.69 -16.42 -19.05
N ALA A 286 -2.92 -16.90 -19.26
CA ALA A 286 -4.12 -16.23 -18.76
C ALA A 286 -4.24 -16.30 -17.23
N TYR A 287 -3.80 -17.39 -16.59
CA TYR A 287 -3.74 -17.49 -15.13
C TYR A 287 -2.79 -16.45 -14.54
N ARG A 288 -1.59 -16.29 -15.12
CA ARG A 288 -0.60 -15.30 -14.67
C ARG A 288 -1.06 -13.86 -14.92
N SER A 289 -1.74 -13.60 -16.04
CA SER A 289 -2.39 -12.31 -16.29
C SER A 289 -3.46 -12.00 -15.24
N LEU A 290 -4.32 -12.98 -14.91
CA LEU A 290 -5.30 -12.86 -13.83
C LEU A 290 -4.62 -12.60 -12.47
N GLN A 291 -3.56 -13.33 -12.13
CA GLN A 291 -2.81 -13.11 -10.89
C GLN A 291 -2.23 -11.69 -10.82
N THR A 292 -1.72 -11.17 -11.93
CA THR A 292 -1.29 -9.76 -12.05
C THR A 292 -2.45 -8.80 -11.76
N ILE A 293 -3.64 -9.03 -12.33
CA ILE A 293 -4.84 -8.22 -12.09
C ILE A 293 -5.28 -8.30 -10.62
N VAL A 294 -5.36 -9.50 -10.04
CA VAL A 294 -5.74 -9.68 -8.62
C VAL A 294 -4.73 -8.99 -7.72
N SER A 295 -3.43 -9.08 -8.03
CA SER A 295 -2.39 -8.39 -7.24
C SER A 295 -2.58 -6.87 -7.22
N TRP A 296 -3.10 -6.27 -8.30
CA TRP A 296 -3.46 -4.86 -8.31
C TRP A 296 -4.59 -4.56 -7.31
N PHE A 297 -5.64 -5.38 -7.26
CA PHE A 297 -6.71 -5.20 -6.28
C PHE A 297 -6.22 -5.40 -4.83
N VAL A 298 -5.28 -6.31 -4.62
CA VAL A 298 -4.63 -6.52 -3.31
C VAL A 298 -3.79 -5.31 -2.93
N LEU A 299 -2.91 -4.85 -3.81
CA LEU A 299 -1.97 -3.75 -3.53
C LEU A 299 -2.63 -2.37 -3.49
N ASN A 300 -3.81 -2.23 -4.10
CA ASN A 300 -4.64 -1.02 -4.03
C ASN A 300 -5.79 -1.16 -3.03
N ASP A 301 -5.77 -2.20 -2.18
CA ASP A 301 -6.61 -2.32 -0.99
C ASP A 301 -8.13 -2.37 -1.27
N TYR A 302 -8.47 -2.95 -2.41
CA TYR A 302 -9.84 -3.35 -2.75
C TYR A 302 -10.20 -4.70 -2.14
N THR A 303 -9.21 -5.57 -1.89
CA THR A 303 -9.38 -6.85 -1.20
C THR A 303 -8.24 -7.09 -0.20
N ARG A 304 -8.50 -7.94 0.79
CA ARG A 304 -7.50 -8.49 1.71
C ARG A 304 -7.12 -9.94 1.36
N ASP A 305 -7.80 -10.54 0.38
CA ASP A 305 -7.58 -11.92 -0.03
C ASP A 305 -6.22 -12.07 -0.71
N SER A 306 -5.68 -13.29 -0.68
CA SER A 306 -4.46 -13.61 -1.41
C SER A 306 -4.72 -13.74 -2.91
N VAL A 307 -3.66 -13.58 -3.70
CA VAL A 307 -3.71 -13.92 -5.13
C VAL A 307 -3.93 -15.43 -5.29
N PRO A 308 -4.96 -15.87 -6.05
CA PRO A 308 -5.30 -17.28 -6.12
C PRO A 308 -4.28 -18.07 -6.94
N GLY A 309 -4.04 -19.32 -6.54
CA GLY A 309 -3.23 -20.27 -7.31
C GLY A 309 -4.00 -20.87 -8.50
N HIS A 310 -3.31 -21.53 -9.44
CA HIS A 310 -3.96 -22.15 -10.62
C HIS A 310 -5.07 -23.13 -10.22
N ARG A 311 -4.82 -23.94 -9.18
CA ARG A 311 -5.79 -24.92 -8.70
C ARG A 311 -7.05 -24.27 -8.15
N GLU A 312 -6.90 -23.22 -7.34
CA GLU A 312 -8.02 -22.46 -6.77
C GLU A 312 -8.83 -21.77 -7.87
N ILE A 313 -8.15 -21.22 -8.88
CA ILE A 313 -8.79 -20.69 -10.10
C ILE A 313 -9.64 -21.76 -10.79
N GLN A 314 -9.10 -22.97 -10.99
CA GLN A 314 -9.82 -24.07 -11.60
C GLN A 314 -11.00 -24.55 -10.75
N GLU A 315 -10.81 -24.67 -9.44
CA GLU A 315 -11.84 -25.06 -8.48
C GLU A 315 -12.98 -24.03 -8.44
N THR A 316 -12.66 -22.74 -8.58
CA THR A 316 -13.65 -21.66 -8.69
C THR A 316 -14.52 -21.84 -9.93
N LEU A 317 -13.92 -22.05 -11.10
CA LEU A 317 -14.68 -22.26 -12.35
C LEU A 317 -15.56 -23.51 -12.31
N VAL A 318 -15.08 -24.59 -11.68
CA VAL A 318 -15.89 -25.79 -11.46
C VAL A 318 -17.02 -25.52 -10.47
N GLY A 319 -16.75 -24.80 -9.38
CA GLY A 319 -17.76 -24.43 -8.38
C GLY A 319 -18.89 -23.56 -8.95
N LEU A 320 -18.57 -22.72 -9.94
CA LEU A 320 -19.54 -21.93 -10.70
C LEU A 320 -20.32 -22.73 -11.75
N GLY A 321 -19.91 -23.98 -12.03
CA GLY A 321 -20.53 -24.83 -13.05
C GLY A 321 -20.11 -24.53 -14.48
N ASP A 322 -19.08 -23.69 -14.70
CA ASP A 322 -18.55 -23.35 -16.02
C ASP A 322 -17.71 -24.49 -16.62
N LYS A 323 -16.99 -25.23 -15.77
CA LYS A 323 -16.09 -26.32 -16.19
C LYS A 323 -16.45 -27.64 -15.50
N PRO A 324 -16.16 -28.80 -16.13
CA PRO A 324 -16.35 -30.11 -15.50
C PRO A 324 -15.33 -30.32 -14.38
N SER A 325 -15.62 -31.22 -13.43
CA SER A 325 -14.71 -31.52 -12.30
C SER A 325 -13.31 -32.01 -12.72
N THR A 326 -13.19 -32.61 -13.92
CA THR A 326 -11.90 -33.03 -14.51
C THR A 326 -11.00 -31.87 -14.91
N PHE A 327 -11.50 -30.63 -14.90
CA PHE A 327 -10.74 -29.43 -15.19
C PHE A 327 -9.72 -29.09 -14.08
N VAL A 328 -10.03 -29.43 -12.83
CA VAL A 328 -9.13 -29.21 -11.68
C VAL A 328 -7.91 -30.11 -11.79
N GLY A 329 -6.72 -29.51 -11.73
CA GLY A 329 -5.43 -30.17 -11.93
C GLY A 329 -5.07 -30.37 -13.40
N SER A 330 -5.90 -29.93 -14.35
CA SER A 330 -5.58 -29.98 -15.78
C SER A 330 -4.59 -28.86 -16.17
N LYS A 331 -4.05 -28.97 -17.40
CA LYS A 331 -3.23 -27.94 -18.04
C LYS A 331 -4.01 -27.16 -19.11
N GLN A 332 -5.33 -27.05 -18.95
CA GLN A 332 -6.17 -26.39 -19.94
C GLN A 332 -6.13 -24.86 -19.78
N TRP A 333 -6.12 -24.16 -20.93
CA TRP A 333 -6.19 -22.69 -21.00
C TRP A 333 -7.54 -22.17 -20.50
N ILE A 334 -7.53 -20.91 -20.04
CA ILE A 334 -8.72 -20.10 -19.74
C ILE A 334 -8.67 -18.82 -20.58
N GLY A 335 -9.83 -18.19 -20.83
CA GLY A 335 -9.94 -16.96 -21.59
C GLY A 335 -10.42 -15.77 -20.75
N ALA A 336 -10.71 -14.66 -21.44
CA ALA A 336 -11.18 -13.43 -20.82
C ALA A 336 -12.54 -13.60 -20.11
N ILE A 337 -13.40 -14.49 -20.61
CA ILE A 337 -14.72 -14.76 -20.00
C ILE A 337 -14.54 -15.50 -18.66
N GLU A 338 -13.74 -16.57 -18.64
CA GLU A 338 -13.45 -17.27 -17.38
C GLU A 338 -12.78 -16.36 -16.35
N ILE A 339 -11.84 -15.51 -16.78
CA ILE A 339 -11.22 -14.48 -15.92
C ILE A 339 -12.28 -13.57 -15.30
N SER A 340 -13.28 -13.14 -16.08
CA SER A 340 -14.36 -12.30 -15.55
C SER A 340 -15.20 -12.99 -14.48
N PHE A 341 -15.46 -14.29 -14.63
CA PHE A 341 -16.18 -15.08 -13.62
C PHE A 341 -15.38 -15.21 -12.32
N ILE A 342 -14.06 -15.38 -12.42
CA ILE A 342 -13.19 -15.51 -11.25
C ILE A 342 -13.09 -14.18 -10.51
N LEU A 343 -12.94 -13.05 -11.22
CA LEU A 343 -12.92 -11.72 -10.60
C LEU A 343 -14.24 -11.38 -9.90
N ASP A 344 -15.38 -11.74 -10.51
CA ASP A 344 -16.69 -11.56 -9.90
C ASP A 344 -16.87 -12.46 -8.66
N SER A 345 -16.55 -13.75 -8.79
CA SER A 345 -16.76 -14.72 -7.70
C SER A 345 -15.83 -14.52 -6.51
N LEU A 346 -14.56 -14.17 -6.73
CA LEU A 346 -13.58 -14.04 -5.64
C LEU A 346 -13.56 -12.63 -5.06
N LEU A 347 -13.74 -11.58 -5.89
CA LEU A 347 -13.54 -10.20 -5.46
C LEU A 347 -14.81 -9.34 -5.54
N GLY A 348 -15.92 -9.85 -6.08
CA GLY A 348 -17.11 -9.05 -6.36
C GLY A 348 -16.89 -7.99 -7.44
N VAL A 349 -15.92 -8.21 -8.35
CA VAL A 349 -15.53 -7.24 -9.37
C VAL A 349 -16.23 -7.54 -10.69
N SER A 350 -17.10 -6.63 -11.11
CA SER A 350 -17.71 -6.69 -12.44
C SER A 350 -16.72 -6.28 -13.53
N SER A 351 -16.64 -7.08 -14.61
CA SER A 351 -15.73 -6.85 -15.73
C SER A 351 -16.47 -6.45 -17.01
N LYS A 352 -15.82 -5.63 -17.85
CA LYS A 352 -16.27 -5.34 -19.21
C LYS A 352 -15.36 -6.04 -20.21
N VAL A 353 -15.93 -6.91 -21.05
CA VAL A 353 -15.18 -7.62 -22.10
C VAL A 353 -15.40 -6.93 -23.44
N LEU A 354 -14.31 -6.60 -24.13
CA LEU A 354 -14.34 -6.09 -25.51
C LEU A 354 -13.92 -7.21 -26.45
N THR A 355 -14.78 -7.52 -27.43
CA THR A 355 -14.51 -8.56 -28.43
C THR A 355 -14.15 -7.91 -29.76
N PHE A 356 -13.11 -8.45 -30.40
CA PHE A 356 -12.62 -8.02 -31.71
C PHE A 356 -12.58 -9.24 -32.63
N ASN A 357 -12.89 -9.05 -33.91
CA ASN A 357 -12.77 -10.13 -34.90
C ASN A 357 -11.33 -10.26 -35.42
N SER A 358 -10.57 -9.18 -35.35
CA SER A 358 -9.16 -9.11 -35.72
C SER A 358 -8.41 -8.18 -34.78
N GLY A 359 -7.16 -8.51 -34.44
CA GLY A 359 -6.30 -7.62 -33.67
C GLY A 359 -6.04 -6.28 -34.36
N GLU A 360 -6.26 -6.18 -35.67
CA GLU A 360 -6.18 -4.89 -36.40
C GLU A 360 -7.30 -3.91 -36.00
N GLU A 361 -8.37 -4.39 -35.38
CA GLU A 361 -9.49 -3.57 -34.92
C GLU A 361 -9.21 -2.92 -33.56
N ILE A 362 -8.21 -3.39 -32.79
CA ILE A 362 -7.95 -2.89 -31.43
C ILE A 362 -7.67 -1.38 -31.39
N PRO A 363 -6.84 -0.80 -32.30
CA PRO A 363 -6.67 0.65 -32.39
C PRO A 363 -7.97 1.45 -32.58
N THR A 364 -9.00 0.87 -33.20
CA THR A 364 -10.30 1.55 -33.39
C THR A 364 -11.01 1.84 -32.06
N ARG A 365 -10.65 1.13 -30.99
CA ARG A 365 -11.15 1.33 -29.63
C ARG A 365 -10.12 1.99 -28.71
N ALA A 366 -9.05 2.57 -29.25
CA ALA A 366 -7.99 3.24 -28.48
C ALA A 366 -8.53 4.26 -27.45
N ARG A 367 -9.52 5.07 -27.83
CA ARG A 367 -10.16 6.05 -26.91
C ARG A 367 -10.86 5.41 -25.73
N GLU A 368 -11.50 4.26 -25.95
CA GLU A 368 -12.17 3.52 -24.87
C GLU A 368 -11.16 2.86 -23.93
N ILE A 369 -10.08 2.32 -24.48
CA ILE A 369 -8.96 1.76 -23.72
C ILE A 369 -8.28 2.87 -22.89
N ALA A 370 -8.00 4.03 -23.49
CA ALA A 370 -7.43 5.17 -22.78
C ALA A 370 -8.35 5.61 -21.63
N ARG A 371 -9.66 5.70 -21.89
CA ARG A 371 -10.66 6.05 -20.87
C ARG A 371 -10.73 5.03 -19.73
N HIS A 372 -10.54 3.73 -20.00
CA HIS A 372 -10.44 2.71 -18.96
C HIS A 372 -9.28 3.03 -18.01
N PHE A 373 -8.10 3.31 -18.53
CA PHE A 373 -6.94 3.66 -17.70
C PHE A 373 -7.11 4.98 -16.95
N GLU A 374 -7.76 5.97 -17.58
CA GLU A 374 -8.03 7.27 -16.94
C GLU A 374 -9.08 7.19 -15.81
N THR A 375 -10.03 6.27 -15.88
CA THR A 375 -11.18 6.23 -14.94
C THR A 375 -11.15 5.06 -13.98
N GLN A 376 -10.67 3.89 -14.42
CA GLN A 376 -10.55 2.68 -13.61
C GLN A 376 -9.10 2.42 -13.23
N GLY A 377 -8.18 2.54 -14.21
CA GLY A 377 -6.75 2.40 -13.97
C GLY A 377 -6.29 0.96 -13.65
N THR A 378 -7.14 -0.05 -13.85
CA THR A 378 -6.77 -1.46 -13.60
C THR A 378 -6.01 -2.06 -14.80
N PRO A 379 -5.09 -3.03 -14.58
CA PRO A 379 -4.53 -3.82 -15.68
C PRO A 379 -5.62 -4.55 -16.46
N VAL A 380 -5.40 -4.77 -17.76
CA VAL A 380 -6.37 -5.41 -18.66
C VAL A 380 -5.77 -6.68 -19.26
N MET A 381 -6.41 -7.84 -19.09
CA MET A 381 -6.02 -9.04 -19.84
C MET A 381 -6.43 -8.90 -21.31
N ILE A 382 -5.51 -9.23 -22.22
CA ILE A 382 -5.79 -9.38 -23.65
C ILE A 382 -5.49 -10.81 -24.08
N GLY A 383 -6.43 -11.45 -24.76
CA GLY A 383 -6.30 -12.82 -25.23
C GLY A 383 -6.55 -12.93 -26.73
N GLY A 384 -5.71 -13.71 -27.42
CA GLY A 384 -5.84 -14.03 -28.84
C GLY A 384 -5.46 -15.49 -29.10
N GLY A 385 -6.45 -16.34 -29.39
CA GLY A 385 -6.23 -17.78 -29.53
C GLY A 385 -5.76 -18.42 -28.21
N VAL A 386 -4.55 -18.97 -28.21
CA VAL A 386 -3.95 -19.67 -27.05
C VAL A 386 -2.97 -18.81 -26.25
N LEU A 387 -2.79 -17.55 -26.66
CA LEU A 387 -1.87 -16.60 -26.02
C LEU A 387 -2.65 -15.52 -25.28
N ALA A 388 -2.14 -15.16 -24.12
CA ALA A 388 -2.65 -14.06 -23.31
C ALA A 388 -1.52 -13.15 -22.83
N TYR A 389 -1.82 -11.86 -22.75
CA TYR A 389 -0.92 -10.83 -22.25
C TYR A 389 -1.68 -9.90 -21.30
N THR A 390 -0.94 -9.03 -20.61
CA THR A 390 -1.54 -7.98 -19.78
C THR A 390 -1.22 -6.62 -20.36
N LEU A 391 -2.23 -5.84 -20.70
CA LEU A 391 -2.13 -4.46 -21.12
C LEU A 391 -2.10 -3.55 -19.89
N LEU A 392 -1.05 -2.72 -19.81
CA LEU A 392 -0.81 -1.79 -18.70
C LEU A 392 -1.03 -0.32 -19.08
N GLY A 393 -1.24 -0.03 -20.36
CA GLY A 393 -1.44 1.34 -20.82
C GLY A 393 -1.51 1.46 -22.32
N ILE A 394 -1.89 2.64 -22.76
CA ILE A 394 -1.93 3.04 -24.17
C ILE A 394 -1.31 4.43 -24.31
N ASP A 395 -0.57 4.64 -25.39
CA ASP A 395 -0.17 5.96 -25.86
C ASP A 395 -0.88 6.22 -27.18
N TYR A 396 -1.73 7.24 -27.22
CA TYR A 396 -2.64 7.48 -28.33
C TYR A 396 -2.60 8.95 -28.77
N ASN A 397 -2.30 9.18 -30.04
CA ASN A 397 -2.43 10.48 -30.67
C ASN A 397 -3.80 10.58 -31.36
N ASP A 398 -4.66 11.48 -30.86
CA ASP A 398 -6.02 11.65 -31.37
C ASP A 398 -6.13 12.37 -32.72
N GLN A 399 -5.05 13.03 -33.15
CA GLN A 399 -4.94 13.72 -34.44
C GLN A 399 -4.47 12.78 -35.55
N THR A 400 -3.46 11.94 -35.27
CA THR A 400 -2.88 11.02 -36.28
C THR A 400 -3.53 9.64 -36.26
N GLY A 401 -4.17 9.26 -35.15
CA GLY A 401 -4.71 7.92 -34.93
C GLY A 401 -3.63 6.88 -34.53
N GLU A 402 -2.38 7.31 -34.42
CA GLU A 402 -1.27 6.45 -34.04
C GLU A 402 -1.40 6.00 -32.59
N CYS A 403 -1.14 4.72 -32.34
CA CYS A 403 -1.20 4.13 -31.01
C CYS A 403 -0.06 3.15 -30.73
N ALA A 404 0.39 3.13 -29.48
CA ALA A 404 1.22 2.08 -28.91
C ALA A 404 0.58 1.55 -27.63
N PHE A 405 0.77 0.27 -27.36
CA PHE A 405 0.16 -0.45 -26.24
C PHE A 405 1.26 -0.99 -25.35
N LEU A 406 1.15 -0.77 -24.05
CA LEU A 406 2.15 -1.23 -23.09
C LEU A 406 1.82 -2.66 -22.65
N ILE A 407 2.57 -3.62 -23.16
CA ILE A 407 2.34 -5.04 -22.94
C ILE A 407 3.27 -5.57 -21.85
N LEU A 408 2.70 -6.32 -20.92
CA LEU A 408 3.39 -7.16 -19.96
C LEU A 408 3.15 -8.63 -20.32
N ASP A 409 4.24 -9.32 -20.64
CA ASP A 409 4.23 -10.66 -21.21
C ASP A 409 4.35 -11.72 -20.09
N PRO A 410 3.31 -12.51 -19.79
CA PRO A 410 3.35 -13.50 -18.70
C PRO A 410 4.21 -14.72 -19.01
N HIS A 411 4.76 -14.85 -20.23
CA HIS A 411 5.49 -16.04 -20.66
C HIS A 411 6.96 -16.06 -20.22
N TYR A 412 7.45 -15.00 -19.55
CA TYR A 412 8.81 -14.95 -19.02
C TYR A 412 9.06 -16.11 -18.04
N THR A 413 10.18 -16.82 -18.20
CA THR A 413 10.50 -18.04 -17.43
C THR A 413 11.73 -17.93 -16.56
N GLU A 414 12.47 -16.83 -16.66
CA GLU A 414 13.75 -16.64 -16.00
C GLU A 414 13.58 -15.97 -14.62
N ASP A 415 14.69 -15.73 -13.94
CA ASP A 415 14.72 -15.09 -12.61
C ASP A 415 14.22 -13.63 -12.63
N GLU A 416 13.88 -13.12 -11.45
CA GLU A 416 13.35 -11.78 -11.19
C GLU A 416 14.41 -10.68 -11.42
N ASP A 417 14.73 -10.41 -12.68
CA ASP A 417 15.77 -9.49 -13.13
C ASP A 417 15.17 -8.41 -14.05
N LEU A 418 15.04 -7.19 -13.53
CA LEU A 418 14.50 -6.03 -14.26
C LEU A 418 15.28 -5.72 -15.53
N GLY A 419 16.60 -5.91 -15.51
CA GLY A 419 17.47 -5.68 -16.67
C GLY A 419 17.16 -6.65 -17.80
N LYS A 420 16.98 -7.94 -17.50
CA LYS A 420 16.57 -8.95 -18.49
C LYS A 420 15.15 -8.72 -19.01
N ILE A 421 14.22 -8.34 -18.14
CA ILE A 421 12.83 -8.05 -18.50
C ILE A 421 12.76 -6.87 -19.47
N GLY A 422 13.45 -5.77 -19.15
CA GLY A 422 13.53 -4.59 -20.00
C GLY A 422 14.25 -4.85 -21.32
N ALA A 423 15.44 -5.46 -21.28
CA ALA A 423 16.23 -5.77 -22.48
C ALA A 423 15.54 -6.77 -23.41
N GLY A 424 14.80 -7.73 -22.85
CA GLY A 424 14.01 -8.70 -23.60
C GLY A 424 12.66 -8.18 -24.10
N ALA A 425 12.29 -6.93 -23.77
CA ALA A 425 10.98 -6.35 -24.07
C ALA A 425 9.79 -7.21 -23.56
N TRP A 426 9.97 -7.88 -22.42
CA TRP A 426 8.94 -8.65 -21.72
C TRP A 426 7.90 -7.73 -21.06
N CYS A 427 8.32 -6.53 -20.67
CA CYS A 427 7.44 -5.39 -20.48
C CYS A 427 7.86 -4.29 -21.46
N GLY A 428 6.97 -3.83 -22.33
CA GLY A 428 7.35 -2.85 -23.34
C GLY A 428 6.20 -2.35 -24.21
N TRP A 429 6.44 -1.19 -24.85
CA TRP A 429 5.52 -0.61 -25.81
C TRP A 429 5.53 -1.42 -27.11
N LYS A 430 4.33 -1.75 -27.61
CA LYS A 430 4.10 -2.52 -28.83
C LYS A 430 3.10 -1.79 -29.73
N ARG A 431 3.41 -1.74 -31.02
CA ARG A 431 2.55 -1.24 -32.09
C ARG A 431 1.95 -2.42 -32.85
N LEU A 432 0.97 -2.12 -33.68
CA LEU A 432 0.35 -3.12 -34.54
C LEU A 432 1.40 -3.70 -35.50
N GLY A 433 1.58 -5.02 -35.45
CA GLY A 433 2.62 -5.74 -36.21
C GLY A 433 3.90 -6.02 -35.43
N ASP A 434 4.08 -5.46 -34.23
CA ASP A 434 5.19 -5.82 -33.35
C ASP A 434 4.94 -7.19 -32.71
N GLN A 435 6.02 -7.95 -32.49
CA GLN A 435 5.95 -9.22 -31.77
C GLN A 435 6.18 -9.05 -30.26
N ALA A 436 5.51 -9.88 -29.48
CA ALA A 436 5.81 -10.10 -28.07
C ALA A 436 7.17 -10.78 -27.91
N ALA A 437 7.77 -10.66 -26.72
CA ALA A 437 9.06 -11.28 -26.41
C ALA A 437 9.04 -12.81 -26.59
N ALA A 438 7.92 -13.45 -26.26
CA ALA A 438 7.74 -14.89 -26.43
C ALA A 438 7.51 -15.36 -27.89
N GLY A 439 7.56 -14.47 -28.89
CA GLY A 439 7.42 -14.83 -30.30
C GLY A 439 5.98 -14.95 -30.82
N GLY A 440 5.02 -14.30 -30.17
CA GLY A 440 3.62 -14.21 -30.60
C GLY A 440 3.22 -12.81 -31.06
N ASP A 441 2.11 -12.71 -31.79
CA ASP A 441 1.46 -11.43 -32.14
C ASP A 441 0.45 -11.06 -31.04
N PRO A 442 0.67 -9.99 -30.26
CA PRO A 442 -0.31 -9.52 -29.28
C PRO A 442 -1.64 -9.11 -29.93
N PHE A 443 -1.62 -8.80 -31.24
CA PHE A 443 -2.74 -8.29 -32.02
C PHE A 443 -3.05 -9.24 -33.18
N VAL A 444 -3.26 -10.53 -32.86
CA VAL A 444 -3.52 -11.61 -33.84
C VAL A 444 -4.54 -11.20 -34.90
N LYS A 445 -4.10 -11.15 -36.16
CA LYS A 445 -4.92 -10.68 -37.29
C LYS A 445 -6.10 -11.60 -37.63
N ASN A 446 -5.94 -12.91 -37.44
CA ASN A 446 -6.95 -13.94 -37.76
C ASN A 446 -7.12 -14.90 -36.57
N ALA A 447 -7.79 -14.44 -35.51
CA ALA A 447 -7.97 -15.24 -34.29
C ALA A 447 -9.15 -16.24 -34.36
N PHE A 448 -9.91 -16.22 -35.46
CA PHE A 448 -11.12 -17.03 -35.67
C PHE A 448 -11.07 -17.81 -36.98
#